data_AF-A0A921ZXD1-F1
#
_entry.id   AF-A0A921ZXD1-F1
#
_cell.length_a   1.000
_cell.length_b   1.000
_cell.length_c   1.000
_cell.angle_alpha   90.00
_cell.angle_beta   90.00
_cell.angle_gamma   90.00
#
_symmetry.space_group_name_H-M   'P 1'
#
loop_
_entity.id
_entity.type
_entity.pdbx_description
1 polymer ?
#
loop_
_entity_poly.entity_id
_entity_poly.type
_entity_poly.pdbx_seq_one_letter_code
_entity_poly.pdbx_strand_id
1 'polypeptide(L)'
;MHLATAVLHFYQEIERPHMYIRYVHKLAGMLRAAQQWTEAGLALRLHATLLSWAPDALPPRLRHPALPPAAQHTHRELKEHLYLEIAELLNSGQQWELAVEIVKELVSVYEEEALGYGPLAELHTQLAQLYSAMLRKPRSHPGYFRVIFHGKGFPEQLRKPL
;
A
#
# COMPACT_ATOMS: atom_id res chain seq x y z
N MET A 1 -13.62 10.68 -2.18
CA MET A 1 -12.73 9.82 -1.38
C MET A 1 -12.92 9.94 0.15
N HIS A 2 -13.41 11.07 0.70
CA HIS A 2 -13.62 11.20 2.16
C HIS A 2 -14.55 10.16 2.81
N LEU A 3 -15.57 9.68 2.08
CA LEU A 3 -16.43 8.61 2.58
C LEU A 3 -15.67 7.27 2.72
N ALA A 4 -14.66 7.05 1.87
CA ALA A 4 -13.86 5.83 1.91
C ALA A 4 -12.96 5.78 3.15
N THR A 5 -12.33 6.90 3.50
CA THR A 5 -11.48 7.00 4.70
C THR A 5 -12.31 6.92 5.98
N ALA A 6 -13.51 7.51 6.01
CA ALA A 6 -14.42 7.40 7.16
C ALA A 6 -14.89 5.94 7.39
N VAL A 7 -15.19 5.22 6.30
CA VAL A 7 -15.56 3.79 6.37
C VAL A 7 -14.39 2.92 6.82
N LEU A 8 -13.17 3.23 6.38
CA LEU A 8 -11.97 2.54 6.86
C LEU A 8 -11.74 2.76 8.35
N HIS A 9 -11.85 4.00 8.82
CA HIS A 9 -11.73 4.34 10.24
C HIS A 9 -12.79 3.61 11.08
N PHE A 10 -14.04 3.62 10.61
CA PHE A 10 -15.13 2.89 11.25
C PHE A 10 -14.80 1.41 11.39
N TYR A 11 -14.37 0.72 10.32
CA TYR A 11 -14.03 -0.71 10.42
C TYR A 11 -12.83 -1.02 11.31
N GLN A 12 -11.91 -0.06 11.50
CA GLN A 12 -10.85 -0.17 12.50
C GLN A 12 -11.42 -0.08 13.92
N GLU A 13 -12.34 0.86 14.19
CA GLU A 13 -12.98 1.04 15.50
C GLU A 13 -13.80 -0.17 15.96
N ILE A 14 -14.52 -0.85 15.03
CA ILE A 14 -15.33 -2.05 15.35
C ILE A 14 -14.53 -3.36 15.28
N GLU A 15 -13.21 -3.30 15.09
CA GLU A 15 -12.32 -4.47 15.05
C GLU A 15 -12.78 -5.56 14.06
N ARG A 16 -13.25 -5.15 12.87
CA ARG A 16 -13.67 -6.09 11.80
C ARG A 16 -12.68 -6.08 10.63
N PRO A 17 -11.53 -6.76 10.77
CA PRO A 17 -10.43 -6.64 9.80
C PRO A 17 -10.79 -7.18 8.41
N HIS A 18 -11.62 -8.22 8.31
CA HIS A 18 -12.06 -8.77 7.02
C HIS A 18 -12.83 -7.77 6.15
N MET A 19 -13.67 -6.91 6.76
CA MET A 19 -14.40 -5.87 6.03
C MET A 19 -13.49 -4.70 5.67
N TYR A 20 -12.59 -4.33 6.59
CA TYR A 20 -11.55 -3.35 6.35
C TYR A 20 -10.71 -3.73 5.12
N ILE A 21 -10.19 -4.95 5.08
CA ILE A 21 -9.34 -5.47 4.00
C ILE A 21 -10.09 -5.48 2.67
N ARG A 22 -11.34 -5.98 2.65
CA ARG A 22 -12.18 -5.92 1.44
C ARG A 22 -12.34 -4.49 0.91
N TYR A 23 -12.51 -3.54 1.82
CA TYR A 23 -12.68 -2.14 1.43
C TYR A 23 -11.38 -1.50 0.95
N VAL A 24 -10.24 -1.80 1.60
CA VAL A 24 -8.90 -1.39 1.16
C VAL A 24 -8.61 -1.88 -0.26
N HIS A 25 -8.85 -3.17 -0.54
CA HIS A 25 -8.63 -3.73 -1.88
C HIS A 25 -9.60 -3.15 -2.93
N LYS A 26 -10.86 -2.92 -2.56
CA LYS A 26 -11.81 -2.21 -3.42
C LYS A 26 -11.33 -0.79 -3.75
N LEU A 27 -10.84 -0.06 -2.75
CA LEU A 27 -10.30 1.28 -2.91
C LEU A 27 -9.07 1.27 -3.82
N ALA A 28 -8.11 0.38 -3.58
CA ALA A 28 -6.92 0.21 -4.41
C ALA A 28 -7.28 -0.11 -5.87
N GLY A 29 -8.26 -1.00 -6.09
CA GLY A 29 -8.75 -1.31 -7.44
C GLY A 29 -9.37 -0.11 -8.15
N MET A 30 -10.16 0.71 -7.44
CA MET A 30 -10.72 1.94 -8.00
C MET A 30 -9.65 2.98 -8.35
N LEU A 31 -8.66 3.16 -7.47
CA LEU A 31 -7.51 4.06 -7.67
C LEU A 31 -6.67 3.62 -8.87
N ARG A 32 -6.42 2.32 -8.98
CA ARG A 32 -5.72 1.73 -10.13
C ARG A 32 -6.49 1.97 -11.44
N ALA A 33 -7.81 1.80 -11.45
CA ALA A 33 -8.65 2.09 -12.61
C ALA A 33 -8.63 3.57 -13.01
N ALA A 34 -8.46 4.48 -12.03
CA ALA A 34 -8.29 5.91 -12.25
C ALA A 34 -6.83 6.31 -12.60
N GLN A 35 -5.91 5.36 -12.76
CA GLN A 35 -4.47 5.58 -12.99
C GLN A 35 -3.77 6.36 -11.86
N GLN A 36 -4.35 6.34 -10.65
CA GLN A 36 -3.76 6.90 -9.44
C GLN A 36 -2.90 5.82 -8.75
N TRP A 37 -1.78 5.46 -9.39
CA TRP A 37 -0.92 4.35 -8.97
C TRP A 37 -0.35 4.52 -7.56
N THR A 38 0.07 5.75 -7.22
CA THR A 38 0.64 6.09 -5.92
C THR A 38 -0.34 5.85 -4.79
N GLU A 39 -1.55 6.38 -4.93
CA GLU A 39 -2.64 6.24 -3.96
C GLU A 39 -3.06 4.77 -3.84
N ALA A 40 -3.07 4.01 -4.95
CA ALA A 40 -3.37 2.58 -4.93
C ALA A 40 -2.35 1.80 -4.09
N GLY A 41 -1.05 2.06 -4.27
CA GLY A 41 0.01 1.45 -3.46
C GLY A 41 -0.09 1.83 -1.98
N LEU A 42 -0.33 3.10 -1.69
CA LEU A 42 -0.53 3.57 -0.30
C LEU A 42 -1.78 2.95 0.34
N ALA A 43 -2.85 2.73 -0.43
CA ALA A 43 -4.03 2.03 0.06
C ALA A 43 -3.69 0.57 0.41
N LEU A 44 -3.00 -0.17 -0.47
CA LEU A 44 -2.58 -1.55 -0.17
C LEU A 44 -1.65 -1.63 1.05
N ARG A 45 -0.83 -0.59 1.29
CA ARG A 45 0.01 -0.51 2.49
C ARG A 45 -0.81 -0.58 3.79
N LEU A 46 -2.05 -0.08 3.79
CA LEU A 46 -2.96 -0.19 4.94
C LEU A 46 -3.31 -1.64 5.29
N HIS A 47 -3.35 -2.54 4.30
CA HIS A 47 -3.50 -3.97 4.56
C HIS A 47 -2.21 -4.57 5.10
N ALA A 48 -1.08 -4.19 4.51
CA ALA A 48 0.23 -4.70 4.90
C ALA A 48 0.63 -4.32 6.35
N THR A 49 0.15 -3.18 6.86
CA THR A 49 0.35 -2.77 8.27
C THR A 49 -0.37 -3.66 9.28
N LEU A 50 -1.37 -4.45 8.85
CA LEU A 50 -2.05 -5.42 9.72
C LEU A 50 -1.28 -6.75 9.84
N LEU A 51 -0.19 -6.92 9.10
CA LEU A 51 0.57 -8.15 9.02
C LEU A 51 1.92 -8.02 9.72
N SER A 52 2.36 -9.11 10.36
CA SER A 52 3.70 -9.26 10.92
C SER A 52 4.66 -9.81 9.87
N TRP A 53 5.96 -9.60 10.08
CA TRP A 53 7.02 -10.29 9.33
C TRP A 53 7.30 -11.69 9.86
N ALA A 54 6.63 -12.11 10.94
CA ALA A 54 6.79 -13.43 11.53
C ALA A 54 6.21 -14.54 10.62
N PRO A 55 6.78 -15.76 10.66
CA PRO A 55 6.30 -16.93 9.93
C PRO A 55 5.04 -17.56 10.57
N ASP A 56 4.19 -16.75 11.20
CA ASP A 56 2.96 -17.21 11.84
C ASP A 56 1.88 -17.53 10.81
N ALA A 57 1.02 -18.50 11.12
CA ALA A 57 -0.08 -18.89 10.27
C ALA A 57 -1.05 -17.71 10.05
N LEU A 58 -1.40 -17.44 8.80
CA LEU A 58 -2.27 -16.33 8.44
C LEU A 58 -3.72 -16.60 8.86
N PRO A 59 -4.34 -15.77 9.74
CA PRO A 59 -5.74 -15.89 10.08
C PRO A 59 -6.63 -15.70 8.84
N PRO A 60 -7.67 -16.52 8.63
CA PRO A 60 -8.57 -16.38 7.48
C PRO A 60 -9.24 -15.00 7.38
N ARG A 61 -9.40 -14.30 8.51
CA ARG A 61 -9.98 -12.95 8.58
C ARG A 61 -9.07 -11.85 8.02
N LEU A 62 -7.76 -12.10 7.95
CA LEU A 62 -6.77 -11.19 7.38
C LEU A 62 -6.50 -11.48 5.90
N ARG A 63 -7.19 -12.47 5.32
CA ARG A 63 -7.04 -12.82 3.92
C ARG A 63 -8.08 -12.10 3.07
N HIS A 64 -7.64 -11.50 1.97
CA HIS A 64 -8.58 -11.03 0.96
C HIS A 64 -9.20 -12.22 0.20
N PRO A 65 -10.53 -12.26 -0.03
CA PRO A 65 -11.19 -13.44 -0.63
C PRO A 65 -10.77 -13.77 -2.06
N ALA A 66 -10.30 -12.77 -2.82
CA ALA A 66 -9.87 -12.98 -4.21
C ALA A 66 -8.43 -13.47 -4.34
N LEU A 67 -7.65 -13.47 -3.24
CA LEU A 67 -6.28 -13.95 -3.24
C LEU A 67 -6.28 -15.50 -3.22
N PRO A 68 -5.63 -16.16 -4.19
CA PRO A 68 -5.70 -17.61 -4.34
C PRO A 68 -5.24 -18.34 -3.07
N PRO A 69 -5.97 -19.37 -2.59
CA PRO A 69 -5.69 -20.12 -1.37
C PRO A 69 -4.25 -20.64 -1.24
N ALA A 70 -3.66 -21.02 -2.38
CA ALA A 70 -2.44 -21.79 -2.48
C ALA A 70 -1.13 -20.99 -2.43
N ALA A 71 -1.19 -19.65 -2.43
CA ALA A 71 0.03 -18.85 -2.60
C ALA A 71 0.64 -18.29 -1.30
N GLN A 72 -0.15 -18.13 -0.24
CA GLN A 72 0.23 -17.35 0.95
C GLN A 72 -0.44 -17.94 2.21
N HIS A 73 0.33 -18.72 2.98
CA HIS A 73 -0.09 -19.41 4.19
C HIS A 73 0.36 -18.69 5.47
N THR A 74 1.39 -17.87 5.39
CA THR A 74 1.94 -17.12 6.53
C THR A 74 1.70 -15.62 6.43
N HIS A 75 1.75 -14.93 7.58
CA HIS A 75 1.74 -13.47 7.64
C HIS A 75 2.84 -12.86 6.76
N ARG A 76 4.06 -13.39 6.89
CA ARG A 76 5.22 -12.98 6.11
C ARG A 76 5.00 -13.08 4.61
N GLU A 77 4.54 -14.23 4.11
CA GLU A 77 4.32 -14.46 2.66
C GLU A 77 3.31 -13.47 2.06
N LEU A 78 2.18 -13.25 2.74
CA LEU A 78 1.19 -12.26 2.28
C LEU A 78 1.76 -10.85 2.35
N LYS A 79 2.48 -10.51 3.42
CA LYS A 79 3.07 -9.18 3.58
C LYS A 79 4.12 -8.89 2.51
N GLU A 80 4.99 -9.85 2.25
CA GLU A 80 5.99 -9.79 1.19
C GLU A 80 5.35 -9.56 -0.18
N HIS A 81 4.33 -10.36 -0.52
CA HIS A 81 3.60 -10.21 -1.78
C HIS A 81 3.01 -8.80 -1.93
N LEU A 82 2.37 -8.28 -0.86
CA LEU A 82 1.84 -6.92 -0.87
C LEU A 82 2.95 -5.87 -0.99
N TYR A 83 4.08 -6.04 -0.32
CA TYR A 83 5.19 -5.09 -0.40
C TYR A 83 5.78 -5.01 -1.82
N LEU A 84 5.91 -6.15 -2.50
CA LEU A 84 6.33 -6.19 -3.91
C LEU A 84 5.33 -5.45 -4.81
N GLU A 85 4.02 -5.72 -4.66
CA GLU A 85 2.98 -5.01 -5.42
C GLU A 85 2.97 -3.51 -5.13
N ILE A 86 3.14 -3.12 -3.86
CA ILE A 86 3.21 -1.71 -3.43
C ILE A 86 4.42 -1.02 -4.08
N ALA A 87 5.59 -1.66 -4.09
CA ALA A 87 6.80 -1.10 -4.70
C ALA A 87 6.61 -0.87 -6.21
N GLU A 88 5.98 -1.81 -6.92
CA GLU A 88 5.65 -1.67 -8.34
C GLU A 88 4.67 -0.53 -8.61
N LEU A 89 3.62 -0.39 -7.78
CA LEU A 89 2.65 0.68 -7.89
C LEU A 89 3.27 2.06 -7.63
N LEU A 90 4.14 2.17 -6.62
CA LEU A 90 4.87 3.40 -6.32
C LEU A 90 5.85 3.78 -7.44
N ASN A 91 6.56 2.80 -8.01
CA ASN A 91 7.43 3.02 -9.16
C ASN A 91 6.63 3.50 -10.39
N SER A 92 5.50 2.86 -10.68
CA SER A 92 4.58 3.28 -11.75
C SER A 92 4.04 4.70 -11.52
N GLY A 93 3.81 5.05 -10.26
CA GLY A 93 3.40 6.39 -9.83
C GLY A 93 4.53 7.42 -9.72
N GLN A 94 5.76 7.08 -10.11
CA GLN A 94 6.95 7.94 -10.02
C GLN A 94 7.26 8.44 -8.59
N GLN A 95 6.84 7.69 -7.57
CA GLN A 95 7.18 7.91 -6.16
C GLN A 95 8.34 6.99 -5.79
N TRP A 96 9.48 7.20 -6.44
CA TRP A 96 10.64 6.32 -6.30
C TRP A 96 11.22 6.33 -4.89
N GLU A 97 11.16 7.47 -4.18
CA GLU A 97 11.70 7.59 -2.83
C GLU A 97 10.96 6.68 -1.87
N LEU A 98 9.62 6.70 -1.93
CA LEU A 98 8.76 5.80 -1.17
C LEU A 98 8.95 4.33 -1.60
N ALA A 99 9.13 4.07 -2.91
CA ALA A 99 9.39 2.72 -3.38
C ALA A 99 10.73 2.18 -2.81
N VAL A 100 11.76 3.02 -2.73
CA VAL A 100 13.06 2.67 -2.12
C VAL A 100 12.90 2.34 -0.65
N GLU A 101 12.10 3.08 0.11
CA GLU A 101 11.82 2.78 1.52
C GLU A 101 11.21 1.39 1.68
N ILE A 102 10.20 1.06 0.87
CA ILE A 102 9.54 -0.26 0.88
C ILE A 102 10.52 -1.39 0.55
N VAL A 103 11.33 -1.22 -0.51
CA VAL A 103 12.29 -2.26 -0.93
C VAL A 103 13.42 -2.40 0.10
N LYS A 104 13.85 -1.32 0.76
CA LYS A 104 14.85 -1.41 1.84
C LYS A 104 14.33 -2.20 3.04
N GLU A 105 13.06 -2.02 3.42
CA GLU A 105 12.46 -2.82 4.49
C GLU A 105 12.44 -4.32 4.12
N LEU A 106 12.10 -4.65 2.86
CA LEU A 106 12.20 -6.02 2.36
C LEU A 106 13.64 -6.55 2.44
N VAL A 107 14.62 -5.78 1.98
CA VAL A 107 16.04 -6.15 2.03
C VAL A 107 16.47 -6.46 3.46
N SER A 108 16.11 -5.63 4.44
CA SER A 108 16.47 -5.89 5.85
C SER A 108 15.87 -7.19 6.37
N VAL A 109 14.61 -7.50 6.02
CA VAL A 109 13.98 -8.76 6.43
C VAL A 109 14.70 -9.96 5.81
N TYR A 110 15.05 -9.86 4.53
CA TYR A 110 15.79 -10.92 3.83
C TYR A 110 17.19 -11.17 4.39
N GLU A 111 17.88 -10.12 4.82
CA GLU A 111 19.19 -10.20 5.48
C GLU A 111 19.10 -10.79 6.89
N GLU A 112 18.12 -10.34 7.69
CA GLU A 112 17.93 -10.79 9.08
C GLU A 112 17.46 -12.25 9.17
N GLU A 113 16.53 -12.66 8.30
CA GLU A 113 15.95 -14.01 8.32
C GLU A 113 16.69 -15.01 7.41
N ALA A 114 17.77 -14.58 6.75
CA ALA A 114 18.59 -15.40 5.85
C ALA A 114 17.77 -16.15 4.77
N LEU A 115 16.86 -15.44 4.11
CA LEU A 115 15.89 -15.99 3.14
C LEU A 115 16.49 -16.30 1.76
N GLY A 116 17.81 -16.20 1.62
CA GLY A 116 18.56 -16.57 0.43
C GLY A 116 18.99 -15.38 -0.43
N TYR A 117 20.14 -15.54 -1.09
CA TYR A 117 20.79 -14.47 -1.84
C TYR A 117 20.18 -14.20 -3.23
N GLY A 118 19.39 -15.13 -3.78
CA GLY A 118 18.74 -14.96 -5.08
C GLY A 118 17.75 -13.79 -5.08
N PRO A 119 16.67 -13.85 -4.28
CA PRO A 119 15.73 -12.74 -4.15
C PRO A 119 16.39 -11.45 -3.65
N LEU A 120 17.38 -11.56 -2.76
CA LEU A 120 18.14 -10.40 -2.28
C LEU A 120 18.85 -9.66 -3.41
N ALA A 121 19.47 -10.39 -4.35
CA ALA A 121 20.09 -9.80 -5.54
C ALA A 121 19.05 -9.10 -6.45
N GLU A 122 17.85 -9.66 -6.58
CA GLU A 122 16.75 -9.04 -7.33
C GLU A 122 16.28 -7.74 -6.67
N LEU A 123 16.12 -7.72 -5.33
CA LEU A 123 15.75 -6.53 -4.58
C LEU A 123 16.81 -5.41 -4.72
N HIS A 124 18.10 -5.74 -4.63
CA HIS A 124 19.16 -4.75 -4.88
C HIS A 124 19.18 -4.25 -6.32
N THR A 125 18.85 -5.10 -7.29
CA THR A 125 18.69 -4.70 -8.69
C THR A 125 17.53 -3.71 -8.85
N GLN A 126 16.40 -3.97 -8.18
CA GLN A 126 15.27 -3.04 -8.14
C GLN A 126 15.66 -1.69 -7.50
N LEU A 127 16.40 -1.69 -6.38
CA LEU A 127 16.91 -0.46 -5.77
C LEU A 127 17.78 0.34 -6.75
N ALA A 128 18.71 -0.30 -7.45
CA ALA A 128 19.56 0.35 -8.44
C ALA A 128 18.73 0.98 -9.58
N GLN A 129 17.68 0.30 -10.03
CA GLN A 129 16.76 0.84 -11.04
C GLN A 129 15.99 2.06 -10.53
N LEU A 130 15.51 2.03 -9.28
CA LEU A 130 14.81 3.16 -8.66
C LEU A 130 15.71 4.39 -8.52
N TYR A 131 16.95 4.22 -8.02
CA TYR A 131 17.90 5.33 -7.93
C TYR A 131 18.26 5.90 -9.31
N SER A 132 18.43 5.04 -10.31
CA SER A 132 18.65 5.46 -11.69
C SER A 132 17.46 6.24 -12.26
N ALA A 133 16.23 5.81 -11.95
CA ALA A 133 15.01 6.49 -12.36
C ALA A 133 14.93 7.90 -11.78
N MET A 134 15.23 8.08 -10.50
CA MET A 134 15.25 9.41 -9.84
C MET A 134 16.18 10.40 -10.53
N LEU A 135 17.36 9.93 -10.97
CA LEU A 135 18.38 10.80 -11.58
C LEU A 135 18.07 11.12 -13.05
N ARG A 136 17.43 10.19 -13.78
CA ARG A 136 17.33 10.27 -15.25
C ARG A 136 15.96 10.67 -15.76
N LYS A 137 14.89 10.45 -14.99
CA LYS A 137 13.52 10.73 -15.45
C LYS A 137 13.03 12.07 -14.88
N PRO A 138 12.58 13.01 -15.72
CA PRO A 138 12.01 14.25 -15.22
C PRO A 138 10.68 13.98 -14.51
N ARG A 139 10.53 14.50 -13.30
CA ARG A 139 9.28 14.46 -12.51
C ARG A 139 8.61 15.82 -12.54
N SER A 140 7.32 15.86 -12.86
CA SER A 140 6.53 17.09 -12.75
C SER A 140 6.30 17.44 -11.30
N HIS A 141 6.48 18.71 -10.93
CA HIS A 141 6.18 19.18 -9.58
C HIS A 141 4.66 19.22 -9.37
N PRO A 142 4.12 18.62 -8.30
CA PRO A 142 2.70 18.66 -8.03
C PRO A 142 2.25 20.08 -7.67
N GLY A 143 1.11 20.51 -8.22
CA GLY A 143 0.41 21.72 -7.80
C GLY A 143 -0.55 21.41 -6.66
N TYR A 144 -0.50 22.19 -5.58
CA TYR A 144 -1.41 22.04 -4.43
C TYR A 144 -2.43 23.17 -4.43
N PHE A 145 -3.70 22.83 -4.20
CA PHE A 145 -4.81 23.78 -4.19
C PHE A 145 -5.49 23.79 -2.82
N ARG A 146 -5.80 24.99 -2.33
CA ARG A 146 -6.66 25.15 -1.15
C ARG A 146 -8.12 25.20 -1.59
N VAL A 147 -8.92 24.22 -1.19
CA VAL A 147 -10.36 24.15 -1.49
C VAL A 147 -11.14 24.35 -0.18
N ILE A 148 -12.13 25.26 -0.19
CA ILE A 148 -12.99 25.54 0.97
C ILE A 148 -14.45 25.44 0.53
N PHE A 149 -15.26 24.68 1.28
CA PHE A 149 -16.69 24.51 1.02
C PHE A 149 -17.53 25.45 1.90
N HIS A 150 -18.31 26.34 1.27
CA HIS A 150 -19.18 27.31 1.96
C HIS A 150 -20.67 27.06 1.69
N GLY A 151 -21.52 27.29 2.68
CA GLY A 151 -22.98 27.21 2.56
C GLY A 151 -23.60 25.94 3.14
N LYS A 152 -24.83 26.02 3.67
CA LYS A 152 -25.49 24.93 4.42
C LYS A 152 -25.86 23.70 3.57
N GLY A 153 -25.76 23.78 2.24
CA GLY A 153 -26.04 22.67 1.32
C GLY A 153 -24.93 21.61 1.26
N PHE A 154 -23.74 21.89 1.77
CA PHE A 154 -22.65 20.91 1.83
C PHE A 154 -22.73 20.05 3.11
N PRO A 155 -22.38 18.75 3.04
CA PRO A 155 -22.21 17.89 4.21
C PRO A 155 -21.36 18.54 5.30
N GLU A 156 -21.73 18.34 6.57
CA GLU A 156 -21.04 19.00 7.70
C GLU A 156 -19.55 18.65 7.76
N GLN A 157 -19.19 17.40 7.42
CA GLN A 157 -17.82 16.91 7.38
C GLN A 157 -16.92 17.67 6.37
N LEU A 158 -17.50 18.25 5.32
CA LEU A 158 -16.76 19.06 4.34
C LEU A 158 -16.68 20.54 4.75
N ARG A 159 -17.57 20.99 5.64
CA ARG A 159 -17.62 22.39 6.13
C ARG A 159 -16.73 22.59 7.35
N LYS A 160 -16.56 21.57 8.17
CA LYS A 160 -15.66 21.53 9.33
C LYS A 160 -14.73 20.32 9.16
N PRO A 161 -13.63 20.45 8.40
CA PRO A 161 -12.61 19.40 8.40
C PRO A 161 -12.09 19.23 9.83
N LEU A 162 -11.94 17.97 10.27
CA LEU A 162 -11.36 17.59 11.58
C LEU A 162 -9.94 18.13 11.75
#